data_AF-A0A2S2PPC7-F1
#
_entry.id   AF-A0A2S2PPC7-F1
#
_cell.length_a   1.000
_cell.length_b   1.000
_cell.length_c   1.000
_cell.angle_alpha   90.00
_cell.angle_beta   90.00
_cell.angle_gamma   90.00
#
_symmetry.space_group_name_H-M   'P 1'
#
loop_
_entity.id
_entity.type
_entity.pdbx_description
1 polymer ?
#
loop_
_entity_poly.entity_id
_entity_poly.type
_entity_poly.pdbx_seq_one_letter_code
_entity_poly.pdbx_strand_id
1 'polypeptide(L)'
;MPDFIFYYSISHPEGATNYTFVQAAERMRKIRKSVFPPTQSFPLVYALLNGKTEEIYVALFKFVRQIVPLNYHNVTIITDFELAQINAIKSIFKESVHQGCYFHFCQ
;
A
#
# COMPACT_ATOMS: atom_id res chain seq x y z
N MET A 1 -10.18 -15.07 1.21
CA MET A 1 -9.67 -14.87 -0.16
C MET A 1 -8.93 -13.54 -0.14
N PRO A 2 -7.62 -13.44 -0.44
CA PRO A 2 -6.98 -12.13 -0.33
C PRO A 2 -7.29 -11.33 -1.61
N ASP A 3 -8.03 -10.24 -1.42
CA ASP A 3 -8.28 -9.24 -2.44
C ASP A 3 -7.03 -8.36 -2.56
N PHE A 4 -6.34 -8.44 -3.70
CA PHE A 4 -5.19 -7.60 -3.99
C PHE A 4 -5.66 -6.23 -4.48
N ILE A 5 -5.54 -5.19 -3.65
CA ILE A 5 -5.83 -3.80 -4.05
C ILE A 5 -4.53 -3.01 -3.98
N PHE A 6 -4.03 -2.58 -5.14
CA PHE A 6 -2.95 -1.60 -5.22
C PHE A 6 -3.51 -0.22 -4.86
N TYR A 7 -2.93 0.43 -3.85
CA TYR A 7 -3.23 1.81 -3.51
C TYR A 7 -2.16 2.73 -4.10
N TYR A 8 -2.56 3.87 -4.65
CA TYR A 8 -1.68 4.98 -5.00
C TYR A 8 -1.94 6.12 -4.01
N SER A 9 -0.93 6.52 -3.23
CA SER A 9 -1.04 7.70 -2.34
C SER A 9 -0.07 8.79 -2.79
N ILE A 10 -0.59 10.01 -2.89
CA ILE A 10 0.20 11.22 -3.16
C ILE A 10 0.80 11.68 -1.83
N SER A 11 2.12 11.86 -1.78
CA SER A 11 2.87 12.31 -0.61
C SER A 11 2.37 13.68 -0.13
N HIS A 12 2.11 13.78 1.18
CA HIS A 12 1.84 15.05 1.88
C HIS A 12 3.09 15.45 2.70
N PRO A 13 3.29 16.77 2.96
CA PRO A 13 4.58 17.32 3.40
C PRO A 13 4.97 16.98 4.84
N GLU A 14 6.27 17.16 5.12
CA GLU A 14 6.99 16.78 6.34
C GLU A 14 6.35 17.28 7.65
N GLY A 15 6.36 16.40 8.66
CA GLY A 15 5.69 16.62 9.95
C GLY A 15 6.43 17.60 10.86
N ALA A 16 5.70 18.58 11.40
CA ALA A 16 6.23 19.54 12.37
C ALA A 16 6.57 18.89 13.72
N THR A 17 7.74 19.21 14.27
CA THR A 17 8.42 18.56 15.40
C THR A 17 7.99 19.01 16.81
N ASN A 18 6.97 19.87 16.95
CA ASN A 18 6.67 20.58 18.20
C ASN A 18 5.30 20.28 18.82
N TYR A 19 4.81 19.03 18.78
CA TYR A 19 3.51 18.65 19.35
C TYR A 19 3.64 17.82 20.63
N THR A 20 2.84 18.14 21.65
CA THR A 20 2.62 17.25 22.81
C THR A 20 1.77 16.02 22.41
N PHE A 21 1.83 14.92 23.18
CA PHE A 21 1.08 13.69 22.88
C PHE A 21 -0.42 13.93 22.67
N VAL A 22 -1.03 14.80 23.50
CA VAL A 22 -2.46 15.14 23.39
C VAL A 22 -2.74 15.94 22.13
N GLN A 23 -1.89 16.92 21.81
CA GLN A 23 -2.02 17.70 20.58
C GLN A 23 -1.78 16.84 19.34
N ALA A 24 -0.88 15.86 19.41
CA ALA A 24 -0.67 14.88 18.35
C ALA A 24 -1.91 13.97 18.19
N ALA A 25 -2.49 13.47 19.29
CA ALA A 25 -3.69 12.63 19.26
C ALA A 25 -4.92 13.39 18.73
N GLU A 26 -5.13 14.64 19.16
CA GLU A 26 -6.22 15.49 18.68
C GLU A 26 -6.02 15.91 17.22
N ARG A 27 -4.78 16.23 16.83
CA ARG A 27 -4.42 16.48 15.43
C ARG A 27 -4.69 15.23 14.61
N MET A 28 -4.25 14.05 15.04
CA MET A 28 -4.53 12.76 14.38
C MET A 28 -6.03 12.44 14.33
N ARG A 29 -6.83 12.86 15.31
CA ARG A 29 -8.29 12.68 15.31
C ARG A 29 -8.99 13.63 14.34
N LYS A 30 -8.55 14.90 14.27
CA LYS A 30 -9.04 15.88 13.27
C LYS A 30 -8.59 15.50 11.86
N ILE A 31 -7.33 15.10 11.70
CA ILE A 31 -6.76 14.47 10.51
C ILE A 31 -7.59 13.23 10.14
N ARG A 32 -7.91 12.32 11.06
CA ARG A 32 -8.78 11.16 10.73
C ARG A 32 -10.14 11.54 10.20
N LYS A 33 -10.69 12.69 10.60
CA LYS A 33 -11.94 13.22 10.03
C LYS A 33 -11.74 14.03 8.73
N SER A 34 -10.50 14.40 8.37
CA SER A 34 -10.20 15.33 7.27
C SER A 34 -9.03 14.98 6.34
N VAL A 35 -8.33 13.84 6.50
CA VAL A 35 -7.04 13.52 5.80
C VAL A 35 -7.12 12.42 4.78
N PHE A 36 -8.27 11.79 4.63
CA PHE A 36 -8.62 11.30 3.31
C PHE A 36 -9.67 12.28 2.76
N PRO A 37 -9.29 13.35 2.03
CA PRO A 37 -10.15 13.73 0.91
C PRO A 37 -10.47 12.42 0.17
N PRO A 38 -11.70 12.20 -0.33
CA PRO A 38 -12.02 10.94 -1.01
C PRO A 38 -10.97 10.70 -2.08
N THR A 39 -9.97 9.87 -1.76
CA THR A 39 -8.95 9.48 -2.69
C THR A 39 -9.68 8.55 -3.60
N GLN A 40 -9.87 8.97 -4.83
CA GLN A 40 -10.57 8.13 -5.77
C GLN A 40 -9.71 6.89 -6.02
N SER A 41 -10.08 5.80 -5.35
CA SER A 41 -9.47 4.50 -5.52
C SER A 41 -10.14 3.83 -6.71
N PHE A 42 -9.32 3.45 -7.68
CA PHE A 42 -9.77 2.69 -8.84
C PHE A 42 -9.20 1.29 -8.74
N PRO A 43 -10.03 0.23 -8.87
CA PRO A 43 -9.52 -1.12 -8.99
C PRO A 43 -8.70 -1.22 -10.28
N LEU A 44 -7.40 -1.54 -10.16
CA LEU A 44 -6.50 -1.68 -11.31
C LEU A 44 -6.41 -3.12 -11.83
N VAL A 45 -6.35 -4.08 -10.92
CA VAL A 45 -6.13 -5.50 -11.24
C VAL A 45 -6.95 -6.36 -10.28
N TYR A 46 -7.64 -7.35 -10.83
CA TYR A 46 -8.22 -8.45 -10.08
C TYR A 46 -7.58 -9.75 -10.57
N ALA A 47 -7.08 -10.56 -9.64
CA ALA A 47 -6.39 -11.81 -9.96
C ALA A 47 -6.90 -12.95 -9.07
N LEU A 48 -7.38 -14.02 -9.69
CA LEU A 48 -7.71 -15.26 -9.00
C LEU A 48 -6.51 -16.19 -9.03
N LEU A 49 -6.00 -16.53 -7.85
CA LEU A 49 -4.79 -17.34 -7.69
C LEU A 49 -5.14 -18.71 -7.09
N ASN A 50 -4.42 -19.74 -7.50
CA ASN A 50 -4.56 -21.10 -7.00
C ASN A 50 -3.72 -21.36 -5.72
N GLY A 51 -3.05 -20.33 -5.19
CA GLY A 51 -2.21 -20.46 -4.00
C GLY A 51 -1.67 -19.11 -3.53
N LYS A 52 -0.91 -19.17 -2.44
CA LYS A 52 -0.36 -18.04 -1.68
C LYS A 52 1.17 -18.17 -1.49
N THR A 53 1.86 -18.67 -2.52
CA THR A 53 3.32 -18.84 -2.48
C THR A 53 4.01 -17.65 -3.14
N GLU A 54 5.29 -17.43 -2.82
CA GLU A 54 6.06 -16.31 -3.34
C GLU A 54 6.16 -16.38 -4.87
N GLU A 55 6.32 -17.58 -5.43
CA GLU A 55 6.43 -17.82 -6.87
C GLU A 55 5.16 -17.39 -7.61
N ILE A 56 3.99 -17.68 -7.03
CA ILE A 56 2.68 -17.30 -7.58
C ILE A 56 2.55 -15.77 -7.60
N TYR A 57 2.93 -15.09 -6.52
CA TYR A 57 2.89 -13.63 -6.47
C TYR A 57 3.92 -12.98 -7.38
N VAL A 58 5.13 -13.53 -7.48
CA VAL A 58 6.16 -13.06 -8.42
C VAL A 58 5.64 -13.14 -9.86
N ALA A 59 4.98 -14.23 -10.23
CA ALA A 59 4.37 -14.37 -11.56
C ALA A 59 3.28 -13.31 -11.81
N LEU A 60 2.37 -13.12 -10.86
CA LEU A 60 1.34 -12.09 -10.93
C LEU A 60 1.96 -10.68 -11.06
N PHE A 61 2.90 -10.32 -10.19
CA PHE A 61 3.47 -8.98 -10.17
C PHE A 61 4.33 -8.66 -11.38
N LYS A 62 5.03 -9.65 -11.95
CA LYS A 62 5.69 -9.49 -13.26
C LYS A 62 4.68 -9.12 -14.34
N PHE A 63 3.54 -9.80 -14.39
CA PHE A 63 2.48 -9.51 -15.35
C PHE A 63 1.88 -8.10 -15.11
N VAL A 64 1.55 -7.76 -13.87
CA VAL A 64 1.04 -6.42 -13.50
C VAL A 64 2.00 -5.33 -13.95
N ARG A 65 3.30 -5.49 -13.72
CA ARG A 65 4.31 -4.52 -14.13
C ARG A 65 4.39 -4.32 -15.64
N GLN A 66 4.06 -5.32 -16.43
CA GLN A 66 4.03 -5.23 -17.90
C GLN A 66 2.80 -4.47 -18.40
N ILE A 67 1.65 -4.65 -17.76
CA ILE A 67 0.37 -4.10 -18.25
C ILE A 67 -0.02 -2.75 -17.63
N VAL A 68 0.53 -2.40 -16.46
CA VAL A 68 0.22 -1.15 -15.76
C VAL A 68 1.40 -0.17 -15.89
N PRO A 69 1.34 0.81 -16.80
CA PRO A 69 2.45 1.74 -17.05
C PRO A 69 2.48 2.85 -15.98
N LEU A 70 2.97 2.56 -14.78
CA LEU A 70 3.18 3.53 -13.70
C LEU A 70 4.64 3.95 -13.58
N ASN A 71 4.88 5.12 -13.01
CA ASN A 71 6.20 5.48 -12.49
C ASN A 71 6.37 4.91 -11.09
N TYR A 72 6.89 3.69 -11.01
CA TYR A 72 7.04 2.93 -9.76
C TYR A 72 7.96 3.56 -8.72
N HIS A 73 8.85 4.49 -9.09
CA HIS A 73 9.65 5.26 -8.11
C HIS A 73 8.79 6.13 -7.19
N ASN A 74 7.60 6.52 -7.64
CA ASN A 74 6.68 7.38 -6.90
C ASN A 74 5.44 6.61 -6.41
N VAL A 75 5.53 5.27 -6.35
CA VAL A 75 4.43 4.41 -5.90
C VAL A 75 4.75 3.88 -4.51
N THR A 76 3.77 4.00 -3.61
CA THR A 76 3.76 3.25 -2.35
C THR A 76 2.83 2.06 -2.51
N ILE A 77 3.36 0.85 -2.34
CA ILE A 77 2.56 -0.38 -2.40
C ILE A 77 2.24 -0.83 -0.98
N ILE A 78 0.95 -0.93 -0.68
CA ILE A 78 0.42 -1.32 0.62
C ILE A 78 -0.12 -2.74 0.50
N THR A 79 0.33 -3.65 1.34
CA THR A 79 -0.13 -5.04 1.36
C THR A 79 -0.63 -5.47 2.73
N ASP A 80 -1.26 -6.64 2.82
CA ASP A 80 -1.39 -7.32 4.10
C ASP A 80 -0.02 -7.80 4.62
N PHE A 81 -0.01 -8.50 5.75
CA PHE A 81 1.21 -8.99 6.40
C PHE A 81 1.63 -10.39 5.94
N GLU A 82 1.19 -10.85 4.76
CA GLU A 82 1.57 -12.15 4.22
C GLU A 82 3.01 -12.15 3.67
N LEU A 83 3.89 -12.98 4.25
CA LEU A 83 5.33 -12.96 3.97
C LEU A 83 5.67 -13.22 2.49
N ALA A 84 5.01 -14.20 1.86
CA ALA A 84 5.23 -14.55 0.46
C ALA A 84 4.91 -13.37 -0.48
N GLN A 85 3.84 -12.65 -0.19
CA GLN A 85 3.42 -11.46 -0.94
C GLN A 85 4.44 -10.32 -0.75
N ILE A 86 4.87 -10.06 0.49
CA ILE A 86 5.85 -9.03 0.82
C ILE A 86 7.17 -9.28 0.09
N ASN A 87 7.68 -10.51 0.11
CA ASN A 87 8.92 -10.87 -0.59
C ASN A 87 8.79 -10.67 -2.10
N ALA A 88 7.67 -11.09 -2.69
CA ALA A 88 7.40 -10.90 -4.10
C ALA A 88 7.33 -9.41 -4.50
N ILE A 89 6.73 -8.55 -3.67
CA ILE A 89 6.75 -7.10 -3.91
C ILE A 89 8.17 -6.55 -3.87
N LYS A 90 8.93 -6.89 -2.83
CA LYS A 90 10.32 -6.42 -2.68
C LYS A 90 11.22 -6.90 -3.82
N SER A 91 10.94 -8.04 -4.43
CA SER A 91 11.73 -8.55 -5.55
C SER A 91 11.34 -7.90 -6.89
N ILE A 92 10.06 -7.58 -7.11
CA ILE A 92 9.55 -7.05 -8.40
C ILE A 92 9.48 -5.52 -8.47
N PHE A 93 9.18 -4.85 -7.37
CA PHE A 93 9.02 -3.39 -7.26
C PHE A 93 10.06 -2.80 -6.31
N LYS A 94 11.35 -3.02 -6.62
CA LYS A 94 12.50 -2.63 -5.77
C LYS A 94 12.59 -1.12 -5.55
N GLU A 95 12.09 -0.35 -6.50
CA GLU A 95 12.09 1.10 -6.49
C GLU A 95 10.90 1.71 -5.73
N SER A 96 9.85 0.93 -5.51
CA SER A 96 8.64 1.39 -4.82
C SER A 96 8.81 1.29 -3.31
N VAL A 97 8.11 2.15 -2.58
CA VAL A 97 8.03 2.04 -1.12
C VAL A 97 7.03 0.94 -0.78
N HIS A 98 7.40 -0.01 0.08
CA HIS A 98 6.48 -1.03 0.59
C HIS A 98 6.03 -0.70 2.01
N GLN A 99 4.73 -0.84 2.30
CA GLN A 99 4.15 -0.63 3.63
C GLN A 99 3.11 -1.72 3.96
N GLY A 100 2.99 -2.03 5.25
CA GLY A 100 1.90 -2.88 5.74
C GLY A 100 0.58 -2.10 5.88
N CYS A 101 -0.53 -2.75 5.63
CA CYS A 101 -1.85 -2.17 5.75
C CYS A 101 -2.27 -2.04 7.22
N TYR A 102 -2.41 -0.81 7.72
CA TYR A 102 -2.85 -0.55 9.09
C TYR A 102 -4.24 -1.14 9.40
N PHE A 103 -5.15 -1.17 8.42
CA PHE A 103 -6.47 -1.75 8.61
C PHE A 103 -6.40 -3.24 8.95
N HIS A 104 -5.58 -4.01 8.22
CA HIS A 104 -5.35 -5.43 8.52
C HIS A 104 -4.53 -5.66 9.79
N PHE A 105 -3.73 -4.68 10.22
CA PHE A 105 -3.00 -4.76 11.49
C PHE A 105 -3.92 -4.67 12.72
N CYS A 106 -5.05 -3.96 12.60
CA CYS A 106 -5.98 -3.71 13.70
C CYS A 106 -7.17 -4.68 13.77
N GLN A 107 -7.18 -5.73 12.96
CA GLN A 107 -8.15 -6.84 13.03
C GLN A 107 -7.62 -7.94 13.94
#